data_AF-A0A6G4XNV3-F1
#
_entry.id   AF-A0A6G4XNV3-F1
#
_cell.length_a   1.000
_cell.length_b   1.000
_cell.length_c   1.000
_cell.angle_alpha   90.00
_cell.angle_beta   90.00
_cell.angle_gamma   90.00
#
_symmetry.space_group_name_H-M   'P 1'
#
loop_
_entity.id
_entity.type
_entity.pdbx_description
1 polymer ?
#
loop_
_entity_poly.entity_id
_entity_poly.type
_entity_poly.pdbx_seq_one_letter_code
_entity_poly.pdbx_strand_id
1 'polypeptide(L)' 'MAPAQGRGAVQDHVALAEIELCGDLIIAASTADEERLSADRIDEVLGVGNVFGQAEREG' A
#
# COMPACT_ATOMS: atom_id res chain seq x y z
N MET A 1 27.29 -10.40 21.01
CA MET A 1 26.24 -10.59 20.00
C MET A 1 25.04 -11.21 20.70
N ALA A 2 24.01 -10.43 21.03
CA ALA A 2 22.77 -10.98 21.59
C ALA A 2 22.07 -11.81 20.48
N PRO A 3 21.39 -12.92 20.80
CA PRO A 3 20.58 -13.58 19.79
C PRO A 3 19.53 -12.58 19.34
N ALA A 4 19.40 -12.36 18.03
CA ALA A 4 18.22 -11.76 17.46
C ALA A 4 17.06 -12.71 17.81
N GLN A 5 16.43 -12.44 18.94
CA GLN A 5 15.22 -13.13 19.38
C GLN A 5 14.21 -12.88 18.28
N GLY A 6 13.98 -13.91 17.46
CA GLY A 6 12.99 -13.91 16.40
C GLY A 6 11.64 -13.52 16.98
N ARG A 7 11.28 -12.26 16.82
CA ARG A 7 9.96 -11.75 17.16
C ARG A 7 9.00 -12.28 16.09
N GLY A 8 8.35 -13.40 16.41
CA GLY A 8 7.16 -13.86 15.70
C GLY A 8 7.40 -14.82 14.53
N ALA A 9 7.91 -16.02 14.79
CA ALA A 9 7.86 -17.12 13.82
C ALA A 9 6.56 -17.94 13.95
N VAL A 10 5.42 -17.28 14.19
CA VAL A 10 4.12 -17.90 13.91
C VAL A 10 3.77 -17.44 12.50
N GLN A 11 3.96 -18.34 11.54
CA GLN A 11 3.41 -18.15 10.21
C GLN A 11 1.88 -18.21 10.34
N ASP A 12 1.25 -17.06 10.44
CA ASP A 12 -0.19 -16.97 10.28
C ASP A 12 -0.50 -17.27 8.82
N HIS A 13 -0.84 -18.53 8.57
CA HIS A 13 -1.22 -19.03 7.26
C HIS A 13 -2.33 -18.20 6.60
N VAL A 14 -3.22 -17.58 7.39
CA VAL A 14 -4.26 -16.69 6.87
C VAL A 14 -3.64 -15.39 6.36
N ALA A 15 -2.78 -14.75 7.17
CA ALA A 15 -2.09 -13.53 6.76
C ALA A 15 -1.18 -13.75 5.55
N LEU A 16 -0.49 -14.91 5.47
CA LEU A 16 0.32 -15.27 4.31
C LEU A 16 -0.54 -15.48 3.06
N ALA A 17 -1.65 -16.22 3.17
CA ALA A 17 -2.59 -16.38 2.06
C ALA A 17 -3.18 -15.05 1.60
N GLU A 18 -3.43 -14.12 2.53
CA GLU A 18 -3.92 -12.78 2.20
C GLU A 18 -2.87 -11.94 1.45
N ILE A 19 -1.59 -12.02 1.85
CA ILE A 19 -0.50 -11.35 1.15
C ILE A 19 -0.34 -11.88 -0.28
N GLU A 20 -0.38 -13.20 -0.47
CA GLU A 20 -0.31 -13.84 -1.79
C GLU A 20 -1.50 -13.40 -2.66
N LEU A 21 -2.73 -13.48 -2.13
CA LEU A 21 -3.93 -13.05 -2.84
C LEU A 21 -3.89 -11.56 -3.20
N CYS A 22 -3.46 -10.69 -2.29
CA CYS A 22 -3.31 -9.27 -2.56
C CYS A 22 -2.30 -9.01 -3.69
N GLY A 23 -1.18 -9.74 -3.71
CA GLY A 23 -0.19 -9.65 -4.77
C GLY A 23 -0.75 -9.98 -6.15
N ASP A 24 -1.49 -11.08 -6.26
CA ASP A 24 -2.13 -11.52 -7.50
C ASP A 24 -3.17 -10.49 -8.00
N LEU A 25 -3.97 -9.93 -7.10
CA LEU A 25 -4.96 -8.91 -7.44
C LEU A 25 -4.34 -7.59 -7.93
N ILE A 26 -3.21 -7.17 -7.35
CA ILE A 26 -2.47 -5.97 -7.80
C ILE A 26 -1.98 -6.15 -9.24
N ILE A 27 -1.42 -7.33 -9.55
CA ILE A 27 -0.95 -7.64 -10.89
C ILE A 27 -2.13 -7.68 -11.86
N ALA A 28 -3.18 -8.42 -11.53
CA ALA A 28 -4.38 -8.51 -12.35
C ALA A 28 -4.97 -7.13 -12.66
N ALA A 29 -5.13 -6.28 -11.64
CA ALA A 29 -5.62 -4.90 -11.80
C ALA A 29 -4.68 -4.03 -12.65
N SER A 30 -3.36 -4.17 -12.48
CA SER A 30 -2.37 -3.42 -13.25
C SER A 30 -2.27 -3.85 -14.72
N THR A 31 -2.66 -5.09 -15.02
CA THR A 31 -2.69 -5.65 -16.39
C THR A 31 -4.06 -5.58 -17.05
N ALA A 32 -5.11 -5.25 -16.28
CA ALA A 32 -6.45 -5.08 -16.82
C ALA A 32 -6.46 -3.90 -17.80
N ASP A 33 -7.21 -4.04 -18.90
CA ASP A 33 -7.40 -3.00 -19.92
C ASP A 33 -8.42 -1.95 -19.43
N GLU A 34 -8.18 -1.42 -18.23
CA GLU A 34 -8.96 -0.37 -17.60
C GLU A 34 -8.32 0.99 -17.88
N GLU A 35 -9.14 2.03 -18.00
CA GLU A 35 -8.61 3.38 -18.18
C GLU A 35 -7.86 3.83 -16.93
N ARG A 36 -6.66 4.39 -17.11
CA ARG A 36 -5.88 4.92 -16.00
C ARG A 36 -6.69 5.97 -15.25
N LEU A 37 -6.64 5.90 -13.92
CA LEU A 37 -7.19 6.95 -13.07
C LEU A 37 -6.63 8.32 -13.47
N SER A 38 -7.47 9.35 -13.43
CA SER A 38 -7.02 10.73 -13.60
C SER A 38 -6.08 11.13 -12.46
N ALA A 39 -5.19 12.09 -12.72
CA ALA A 39 -4.28 12.61 -11.71
C ALA A 39 -5.03 13.13 -10.47
N ASP A 40 -6.11 13.90 -10.67
CA ASP A 40 -6.94 14.41 -9.57
C ASP A 40 -7.50 13.29 -8.68
N ARG A 41 -7.93 12.17 -9.29
CA ARG A 41 -8.46 11.01 -8.57
C ARG A 41 -7.37 10.24 -7.84
N ILE A 42 -6.17 10.18 -8.41
CA ILE A 42 -4.98 9.62 -7.74
C ILE A 42 -4.64 10.44 -6.51
N ASP A 43 -4.61 11.78 -6.63
CA ASP A 43 -4.31 12.67 -5.51
C ASP A 43 -5.39 12.61 -4.40
N GLU A 44 -6.67 12.47 -4.78
CA GLU A 44 -7.77 12.22 -3.85
C GLU A 44 -7.56 10.92 -3.05
N VAL A 45 -7.26 9.82 -3.74
CA VAL A 45 -7.04 8.49 -3.12
C VAL A 45 -5.80 8.49 -2.24
N LEU A 46 -4.73 9.15 -2.68
CA LEU A 46 -3.49 9.24 -1.92
C LEU A 46 -3.55 10.33 -0.82
N GLY A 47 -4.62 11.12 -0.75
CA GLY A 47 -4.75 12.24 0.19
C GLY A 47 -3.73 13.36 -0.02
N VAL A 48 -3.10 13.40 -1.20
CA VAL A 48 -1.94 14.22 -1.52
C VAL A 48 -2.27 15.71 -1.50
N GLY A 49 -3.46 16.08 -2.00
CA GLY A 49 -3.97 17.46 -1.92
C GLY A 49 -4.16 17.98 -0.49
N ASN A 50 -4.37 17.08 0.49
CA ASN A 50 -4.49 17.45 1.90
C ASN A 50 -3.13 17.52 2.61
N VAL A 51 -2.15 16.70 2.20
CA VAL A 51 -0.81 16.67 2.80
C VAL A 51 0.03 17.86 2.31
N PHE A 52 -0.03 18.21 1.02
CA PHE A 52 0.72 19.33 0.48
C PHE A 52 0.16 20.70 0.91
N GLY A 53 -1.13 20.82 1.20
CA GLY A 53 -1.72 22.05 1.75
C GLY A 53 -1.43 22.30 3.24
N GLN A 54 -0.96 21.30 3.99
CA GLN A 54 -0.57 21.46 5.40
C GLN A 54 0.89 21.93 5.56
N ALA A 55 1.79 21.54 4.66
CA ALA A 55 3.18 22.00 4.68
C ALA A 55 3.33 23.52 4.43
N GLU A 56 2.40 24.14 3.69
CA GLU A 56 2.40 25.60 3.46
C GLU A 56 1.82 26.43 4.63
N ARG A 57 1.15 25.78 5.59
CA ARG A 57 0.54 26.45 6.76
C ARG A 57 1.48 26.50 7.98
N GLU A 58 2.62 25.83 7.93
CA GLU A 58 3.64 25.80 8.99
C GLU A 58 4.85 26.73 8.72
N GLY A 59 4.78 27.59 7.69
CA GLY A 59 5.82 28.57 7.33
C GLY A 59 5.54 30.00 7.81
#